data_AF-A0A096PDK0-F1
#
_entry.id   AF-A0A096PDK0-F1
#
_cell.length_a   1.000
_cell.length_b   1.000
_cell.length_c   1.000
_cell.angle_alpha   90.00
_cell.angle_beta   90.00
_cell.angle_gamma   90.00
#
_symmetry.space_group_name_H-M   'P 1'
#
loop_
_entity.id
_entity.type
_entity.pdbx_description
1 polymer ?
#
loop_
_entity_poly.entity_id
_entity_poly.type
_entity_poly.pdbx_seq_one_letter_code
_entity_poly.pdbx_strand_id
1 'polypeptide(L)'
;MTTDKQLPQFFGRTTKKGVPYVAVITSWLFGPLAYLSLGSGGAAQAFSWLLNLSTVAGLIAWATLCFSYIRFHRALTVQGISRDSLPWKAPWQPYTAWFGFIGSVIITLVCGFPVFLKGNWDTASFIASYIGIPIFIIPIIGWKLAYGSKFARAKDIDVWSGRWEVEVPSGQLSEKDAA
;
A
#
# COMPACT_ATOMS: atom_id res chain seq x y z
N MET A 1 -13.26 4.64 0.14
CA MET A 1 -13.28 3.45 1.04
C MET A 1 -14.64 3.19 1.67
N THR A 2 -15.22 4.11 2.47
CA THR A 2 -16.60 3.94 2.99
C THR A 2 -17.64 4.07 1.88
N THR A 3 -17.47 5.01 0.95
CA THR A 3 -18.33 5.15 -0.25
C THR A 3 -18.32 3.89 -1.12
N ASP A 4 -17.15 3.26 -1.26
CA ASP A 4 -16.94 2.05 -2.08
C ASP A 4 -17.29 0.74 -1.36
N LYS A 5 -17.91 0.82 -0.17
CA LYS A 5 -18.28 -0.31 0.70
C LYS A 5 -17.12 -1.24 1.07
N GLN A 6 -15.89 -0.74 1.03
CA GLN A 6 -14.69 -1.48 1.43
C GLN A 6 -14.46 -1.46 2.95
N LEU A 7 -15.17 -0.60 3.68
CA LEU A 7 -15.15 -0.51 5.15
C LEU A 7 -16.58 -0.50 5.72
N PRO A 8 -16.78 -0.94 6.97
CA PRO A 8 -18.04 -0.79 7.68
C PRO A 8 -18.51 0.67 7.66
N GLN A 9 -19.76 0.90 7.24
CA GLN A 9 -20.32 2.24 7.01
C GLN A 9 -20.31 3.13 8.27
N PHE A 10 -20.20 2.53 9.45
CA PHE A 10 -20.03 3.23 10.72
C PHE A 10 -18.80 4.16 10.76
N PHE A 11 -17.69 3.82 10.10
CA PHE A 11 -16.50 4.68 10.04
C PHE A 11 -16.72 5.95 9.21
N GLY A 12 -17.75 5.97 8.35
CA GLY A 12 -18.14 7.14 7.57
C GLY A 12 -19.04 8.11 8.31
N ARG A 13 -19.37 7.86 9.58
CA ARG A 13 -20.24 8.75 10.37
C ARG A 13 -19.50 10.04 10.71
N THR A 14 -20.05 11.16 10.23
CA THR A 14 -19.52 12.50 10.48
C THR A 14 -20.39 13.26 11.47
N THR A 15 -19.78 14.20 12.18
CA THR A 15 -20.49 15.18 13.01
C THR A 15 -21.15 16.25 12.14
N LYS A 16 -22.00 17.11 12.72
CA LYS A 16 -22.63 18.24 12.02
C LYS A 16 -21.64 19.20 11.35
N LYS A 17 -20.36 19.20 11.77
CA LYS A 17 -19.27 20.00 11.19
C LYS A 17 -18.42 19.21 10.18
N GLY A 18 -18.86 18.03 9.75
CA GLY A 18 -18.16 17.18 8.78
C GLY A 18 -17.01 16.35 9.34
N VAL A 19 -16.74 16.38 10.66
CA VAL A 19 -15.62 15.64 11.25
C VAL A 19 -15.97 14.16 11.44
N PRO A 20 -15.22 13.19 10.88
CA PRO A 20 -15.46 11.75 11.04
C PRO A 20 -14.98 11.28 12.43
N TYR A 21 -15.78 11.56 13.46
CA TYR A 21 -15.40 11.33 14.86
C TYR A 21 -15.03 9.88 15.16
N VAL A 22 -15.68 8.91 14.52
CA VAL A 22 -15.37 7.49 14.68
C VAL A 22 -13.92 7.20 14.28
N ALA A 23 -13.52 7.66 13.10
CA ALA A 23 -12.15 7.46 12.61
C ALA A 23 -11.11 8.16 13.50
N VAL A 24 -11.44 9.36 14.00
CA VAL A 24 -10.56 10.14 14.90
C VAL A 24 -10.39 9.43 16.25
N ILE A 25 -11.47 8.91 16.83
CA ILE A 25 -11.38 8.17 18.09
C ILE A 25 -10.57 6.89 17.89
N THR A 26 -10.81 6.16 16.79
CA THR A 26 -10.05 4.94 16.49
C THR A 26 -8.56 5.23 16.29
N SER A 27 -8.17 6.33 15.63
CA SER A 27 -6.75 6.69 15.53
C SER A 27 -6.15 7.10 16.87
N TRP A 28 -6.92 7.80 17.71
CA TRP A 28 -6.50 8.19 19.06
C TRP A 28 -6.29 7.00 20.01
N LEU A 29 -6.99 5.88 19.81
CA LEU A 29 -6.79 4.65 20.59
C LEU A 29 -5.38 4.06 20.46
N PHE A 30 -4.60 4.46 19.46
CA PHE A 30 -3.18 4.09 19.35
C PHE A 30 -2.24 5.03 20.14
N GLY A 31 -2.74 6.16 20.64
CA GLY A 31 -1.99 7.12 21.46
C GLY A 31 -1.33 6.53 22.72
N PRO A 32 -1.99 5.61 23.46
CA PRO A 32 -1.37 4.92 24.60
C PRO A 32 -0.09 4.14 24.27
N LEU A 33 0.21 3.85 23.00
CA LEU A 33 1.50 3.26 22.61
C LEU A 33 2.69 4.16 22.99
N ALA A 34 2.47 5.46 23.22
CA ALA A 34 3.50 6.37 23.74
C ALA A 34 4.04 5.93 25.11
N TYR A 35 3.26 5.21 25.93
CA TYR A 35 3.70 4.70 27.23
C TYR A 35 4.76 3.59 27.14
N LEU A 36 5.02 3.03 25.94
CA LEU A 36 6.16 2.13 25.73
C LEU A 36 7.50 2.80 26.10
N SER A 37 7.57 4.12 26.04
CA SER A 37 8.75 4.90 26.47
C SER A 37 9.10 4.76 27.95
N LEU A 38 8.15 4.34 28.80
CA LEU A 38 8.36 4.08 30.23
C LEU A 38 8.87 2.65 30.51
N GLY A 39 9.02 1.82 29.47
CA GLY A 39 9.53 0.46 29.59
C GLY A 39 11.01 0.40 29.98
N SER A 40 11.50 -0.81 30.27
CA SER A 40 12.85 -1.06 30.78
C SER A 40 13.99 -0.59 29.86
N GLY A 41 13.77 -0.50 28.54
CA GLY A 41 14.75 0.09 27.62
C GLY A 41 14.46 1.53 27.18
N GLY A 42 13.52 2.19 27.85
CA GLY A 42 13.26 3.63 27.72
C GLY A 42 12.72 4.09 26.35
N ALA A 43 12.71 5.41 26.18
CA ALA A 43 12.16 6.06 24.99
C ALA A 43 12.85 5.68 23.68
N ALA A 44 14.17 5.46 23.71
CA ALA A 44 14.93 5.11 22.51
C ALA A 44 14.53 3.75 21.94
N GLN A 45 14.37 2.72 22.79
CA GLN A 45 13.94 1.40 22.35
C GLN A 45 12.51 1.42 21.81
N ALA A 46 11.59 2.09 22.52
CA ALA A 46 10.21 2.23 22.08
C ALA A 46 10.10 2.95 20.72
N PHE A 47 10.90 4.00 20.53
CA PHE A 47 10.98 4.70 19.24
C PHE A 47 11.49 3.78 18.14
N SER A 48 12.56 3.01 18.37
CA SER A 48 13.09 2.05 17.40
C SER A 48 12.05 0.99 17.01
N TRP A 49 11.26 0.48 17.96
CA TRP A 49 10.20 -0.47 17.66
C TRP A 49 9.10 0.13 16.76
N LEU A 50 8.60 1.32 17.10
CA LEU A 50 7.58 2.00 16.31
C LEU A 50 8.11 2.40 14.91
N LEU A 51 9.36 2.82 14.83
CA LEU A 51 10.03 3.15 13.58
C LEU A 51 10.16 1.93 12.67
N ASN A 52 10.61 0.79 13.20
CA ASN A 52 10.70 -0.46 12.44
C ASN A 52 9.33 -0.92 11.96
N LEU A 53 8.31 -0.88 12.82
CA LEU A 53 6.94 -1.25 12.48
C LEU A 53 6.39 -0.37 11.34
N SER A 54 6.57 0.95 11.43
CA SER A 54 6.12 1.90 10.40
C SER A 54 6.88 1.72 9.08
N THR A 55 8.19 1.44 9.16
CA THR A 55 9.05 1.26 7.98
C THR A 55 8.65 0.01 7.20
N VAL A 56 8.44 -1.10 7.90
CA VAL A 56 7.99 -2.37 7.33
C VAL A 56 6.59 -2.23 6.71
N ALA A 57 5.65 -1.57 7.40
CA ALA A 57 4.33 -1.30 6.85
C ALA A 57 4.40 -0.46 5.56
N GLY A 58 5.24 0.56 5.53
CA GLY A 58 5.49 1.38 4.34
C GLY A 58 6.05 0.54 3.18
N LEU A 59 7.12 -0.22 3.42
CA LEU A 59 7.77 -1.04 2.38
C LEU A 59 6.83 -2.09 1.79
N ILE A 60 5.97 -2.71 2.61
CA ILE A 60 4.92 -3.62 2.14
C ILE A 60 3.93 -2.89 1.22
N ALA A 61 3.51 -1.67 1.57
CA ALA A 61 2.65 -0.86 0.72
C ALA A 61 3.31 -0.53 -0.63
N TRP A 62 4.60 -0.12 -0.61
CA TRP A 62 5.39 0.11 -1.83
C TRP A 62 5.51 -1.14 -2.69
N ALA A 63 5.82 -2.29 -2.09
CA ALA A 63 5.87 -3.57 -2.81
C ALA A 63 4.51 -3.90 -3.46
N THR A 64 3.41 -3.70 -2.74
CA THR A 64 2.06 -3.96 -3.26
C THR A 64 1.68 -3.03 -4.40
N LEU A 65 2.06 -1.75 -4.32
CA LEU A 65 1.87 -0.78 -5.40
C LEU A 65 2.67 -1.17 -6.64
N CYS A 66 3.96 -1.49 -6.49
CA CYS A 66 4.80 -1.95 -7.60
C CYS A 66 4.25 -3.22 -8.24
N PHE A 67 3.80 -4.19 -7.44
CA PHE A 67 3.18 -5.42 -7.95
C PHE A 67 1.89 -5.14 -8.74
N SER A 68 1.03 -4.27 -8.22
CA SER A 68 -0.20 -3.85 -8.89
C SER A 68 0.09 -3.15 -10.21
N TYR A 69 1.11 -2.30 -10.26
CA TYR A 69 1.56 -1.65 -11.48
C TYR A 69 2.10 -2.64 -12.52
N ILE A 70 2.91 -3.62 -12.11
CA ILE A 70 3.42 -4.68 -13.01
C ILE A 70 2.27 -5.47 -13.63
N ARG A 71 1.20 -5.74 -12.85
CA ARG A 71 -0.01 -6.40 -13.34
C ARG A 71 -0.81 -5.51 -14.29
N PHE A 72 -0.94 -4.23 -13.99
CA PHE A 72 -1.60 -3.24 -14.84
C PHE A 72 -0.88 -3.08 -16.18
N HIS A 73 0.45 -2.95 -16.17
CA HIS A 73 1.27 -2.87 -17.39
C HIS A 73 1.11 -4.12 -18.27
N ARG A 74 1.10 -5.30 -17.65
CA ARG A 74 0.82 -6.57 -18.35
C ARG A 74 -0.61 -6.63 -18.91
N ALA A 75 -1.61 -6.08 -18.21
CA ALA A 75 -2.98 -6.02 -18.70
C ALA A 75 -3.09 -5.16 -19.97
N LEU A 76 -2.48 -3.96 -19.95
CA LEU A 76 -2.43 -3.08 -21.12
C LEU A 76 -1.79 -3.76 -22.34
N THR A 77 -0.68 -4.47 -22.11
CA THR A 77 0.05 -5.17 -23.18
C THR A 77 -0.79 -6.30 -23.78
N VAL A 78 -1.47 -7.10 -22.94
CA VAL A 78 -2.32 -8.22 -23.39
C VAL A 78 -3.59 -7.73 -24.08
N GLN A 79 -4.12 -6.57 -23.69
CA GLN A 79 -5.31 -5.95 -24.30
C GLN A 79 -4.99 -5.07 -25.52
N GLY A 80 -3.71 -4.96 -25.92
CA GLY A 80 -3.27 -4.17 -27.07
C GLY A 80 -3.41 -2.65 -26.87
N ILE A 81 -3.54 -2.18 -25.63
CA ILE A 81 -3.69 -0.75 -25.33
C ILE A 81 -2.31 -0.11 -25.30
N SER A 82 -2.05 0.85 -26.20
CA SER A 82 -0.79 1.59 -26.22
C SER A 82 -0.62 2.39 -24.93
N ARG A 83 0.62 2.40 -24.41
CA ARG A 83 0.98 3.22 -23.25
C ARG A 83 0.91 4.72 -23.53
N ASP A 84 0.91 5.11 -24.79
CA ASP A 84 0.75 6.50 -25.23
C ASP A 84 -0.69 7.00 -25.10
N SER A 85 -1.66 6.09 -24.94
CA SER A 85 -3.04 6.45 -24.65
C SER A 85 -3.24 6.92 -23.19
N LEU A 86 -2.27 6.70 -22.31
CA LEU A 86 -2.36 7.17 -20.93
C LEU A 86 -1.94 8.64 -20.82
N PRO A 87 -2.64 9.44 -20.00
CA PRO A 87 -2.26 10.84 -19.75
C PRO A 87 -0.82 11.00 -19.25
N TRP A 88 -0.30 9.98 -18.56
CA TRP A 88 1.05 9.97 -18.04
C TRP A 88 1.72 8.60 -18.16
N LYS A 89 2.99 8.58 -18.59
CA LYS A 89 3.83 7.39 -18.67
C LYS A 89 5.19 7.64 -18.02
N ALA A 90 5.56 6.79 -17.07
CA ALA A 90 6.93 6.80 -16.54
C ALA A 90 7.93 6.21 -17.56
N PRO A 91 9.16 6.77 -17.65
CA PRO A 91 10.25 6.18 -18.41
C PRO A 91 10.67 4.82 -17.82
N TRP A 92 11.21 3.94 -18.67
CA TRP A 92 11.79 2.63 -18.31
C TRP A 92 10.87 1.62 -17.61
N GLN A 93 9.55 1.84 -17.63
CA GLN A 93 8.60 0.82 -17.18
C GLN A 93 8.56 -0.35 -18.16
N PRO A 94 8.49 -1.60 -17.67
CA PRO A 94 8.22 -2.00 -16.29
C PRO A 94 9.47 -2.27 -15.41
N TYR A 95 10.69 -2.01 -15.89
CA TYR A 95 11.93 -2.35 -15.17
C TYR A 95 12.05 -1.63 -13.83
N THR A 96 11.68 -0.35 -13.79
CA THR A 96 11.68 0.47 -12.56
C THR A 96 10.68 -0.05 -11.52
N ALA A 97 9.52 -0.55 -11.96
CA ALA A 97 8.56 -1.19 -11.06
C ALA A 97 9.07 -2.53 -10.50
N TRP A 98 9.80 -3.32 -11.28
CA TRP A 98 10.46 -4.54 -10.77
C TRP A 98 11.57 -4.22 -9.76
N PHE A 99 12.37 -3.20 -10.02
CA PHE A 99 13.38 -2.74 -9.07
C PHE A 99 12.75 -2.29 -7.75
N GLY A 100 11.69 -1.47 -7.81
CA GLY A 100 10.96 -1.04 -6.62
C GLY A 100 10.33 -2.20 -5.83
N PHE A 101 9.76 -3.19 -6.54
CA PHE A 101 9.21 -4.39 -5.92
C PHE A 101 10.30 -5.21 -5.20
N ILE A 102 11.34 -5.60 -5.92
CA ILE A 102 12.43 -6.44 -5.39
C ILE A 102 13.16 -5.72 -4.26
N GLY A 103 13.48 -4.43 -4.44
CA GLY A 103 14.11 -3.60 -3.43
C GLY A 103 13.29 -3.50 -2.15
N SER A 104 11.98 -3.23 -2.27
CA SER A 104 11.10 -3.16 -1.09
C SER A 104 11.02 -4.49 -0.35
N VAL A 105 10.95 -5.61 -1.07
CA VAL A 105 10.94 -6.96 -0.47
C VAL A 105 12.25 -7.26 0.25
N ILE A 106 13.40 -7.01 -0.38
CA ILE A 106 14.72 -7.25 0.22
C ILE A 106 14.89 -6.39 1.47
N ILE A 107 14.60 -5.08 1.39
CA ILE A 107 14.75 -4.17 2.54
C ILE A 107 13.83 -4.62 3.68
N THR A 108 12.61 -5.06 3.38
CA THR A 108 11.68 -5.58 4.41
C THR A 108 12.28 -6.78 5.15
N LEU A 109 12.94 -7.70 4.44
CA LEU A 109 13.58 -8.87 5.05
C LEU A 109 14.85 -8.53 5.83
N VAL A 110 15.60 -7.51 5.40
CA VAL A 110 16.86 -7.10 6.04
C VAL A 110 16.62 -6.14 7.22
N CYS A 111 15.46 -5.49 7.30
CA CYS A 111 15.14 -4.48 8.32
C CYS A 111 15.32 -4.99 9.76
N GLY A 112 14.98 -6.24 10.05
CA GLY A 112 15.19 -6.86 11.37
C GLY A 112 16.46 -7.71 11.48
N PHE A 113 17.41 -7.57 10.56
CA PHE A 113 18.63 -8.40 10.53
C PHE A 113 19.45 -8.39 11.84
N PRO A 114 19.58 -7.27 12.58
CA PRO A 114 20.37 -7.23 13.81
C PRO A 114 19.97 -8.28 14.87
N VAL A 115 18.71 -8.71 14.88
CA VAL A 115 18.19 -9.74 15.79
C VAL A 115 18.84 -11.10 15.56
N PHE A 116 19.31 -11.37 14.34
CA PHE A 116 19.97 -12.63 13.97
C PHE A 116 21.48 -12.62 14.25
N LEU A 117 22.05 -11.50 14.71
CA LEU A 117 23.45 -11.44 15.10
C LEU A 117 23.69 -12.17 16.43
N LYS A 118 24.80 -12.90 16.52
CA LYS A 118 25.16 -13.69 17.70
C LYS A 118 25.20 -12.80 18.95
N GLY A 119 24.36 -13.11 19.93
CA GLY A 119 24.26 -12.38 21.21
C GLY A 119 23.20 -11.27 21.25
N ASN A 120 22.49 -10.97 20.15
CA ASN A 120 21.50 -9.90 20.06
C ASN A 120 20.05 -10.39 19.96
N TRP A 121 19.77 -11.62 20.43
CA TRP A 121 18.41 -12.16 20.39
C TRP A 121 17.50 -11.42 21.37
N ASP A 122 16.57 -10.64 20.83
CA ASP A 122 15.48 -10.02 21.56
C ASP A 122 14.15 -10.33 20.87
N THR A 123 13.26 -10.98 21.61
CA THR A 123 11.95 -11.40 21.08
C THR A 123 11.06 -10.19 20.77
N ALA A 124 11.15 -9.12 21.56
CA ALA A 124 10.35 -7.92 21.34
C ALA A 124 10.77 -7.21 20.05
N SER A 125 12.07 -7.05 19.82
CA SER A 125 12.61 -6.47 18.58
C SER A 125 12.36 -7.36 17.36
N PHE A 126 12.41 -8.68 17.50
CA PHE A 126 12.01 -9.61 16.43
C PHE A 126 10.57 -9.37 15.99
N ILE A 127 9.64 -9.34 16.95
CA ILE A 127 8.22 -9.13 16.67
C ILE A 127 8.01 -7.74 16.05
N ALA A 128 8.59 -6.69 16.62
CA ALA A 128 8.44 -5.33 16.11
C ALA A 128 8.90 -5.18 14.64
N SER A 129 9.98 -5.87 14.25
CA SER A 129 10.51 -5.82 12.89
C SER A 129 9.79 -6.72 11.88
N TYR A 130 9.13 -7.81 12.30
CA TYR A 130 8.56 -8.78 11.36
C TYR A 130 7.05 -8.98 11.44
N ILE A 131 6.36 -8.48 12.47
CA ILE A 131 4.91 -8.65 12.65
C ILE A 131 4.08 -8.07 11.51
N GLY A 132 4.60 -7.05 10.81
CA GLY A 132 3.91 -6.45 9.65
C GLY A 132 3.70 -7.43 8.49
N ILE A 133 4.60 -8.39 8.30
CA ILE A 133 4.54 -9.38 7.22
C ILE A 133 3.32 -10.31 7.37
N PRO A 134 3.12 -11.03 8.50
CA PRO A 134 1.93 -11.85 8.69
C PRO A 134 0.66 -11.02 8.77
N ILE A 135 0.69 -9.81 9.35
CA ILE A 135 -0.47 -8.89 9.36
C ILE A 135 -0.92 -8.54 7.95
N PHE A 136 0.00 -8.46 6.98
CA PHE A 136 -0.36 -8.22 5.59
C PHE A 136 -0.84 -9.50 4.87
N ILE A 137 -0.14 -10.62 5.05
CA ILE A 137 -0.41 -11.86 4.31
C ILE A 137 -1.70 -12.56 4.80
N ILE A 138 -1.93 -12.62 6.11
CA ILE A 138 -3.04 -13.37 6.70
C ILE A 138 -4.41 -12.85 6.24
N PRO A 139 -4.72 -11.54 6.27
CA PRO A 139 -6.00 -11.04 5.78
C PRO A 139 -6.21 -11.29 4.30
N ILE A 140 -5.15 -11.22 3.48
CA ILE A 140 -5.23 -11.52 2.04
C ILE A 140 -5.61 -12.98 1.82
N ILE A 141 -4.92 -13.91 2.51
CA ILE A 141 -5.22 -15.33 2.43
C ILE A 141 -6.63 -15.62 2.98
N GLY A 142 -6.98 -15.03 4.13
CA GLY A 142 -8.28 -15.18 4.76
C GLY A 142 -9.42 -14.71 3.86
N TRP A 143 -9.28 -13.54 3.24
CA TRP A 143 -10.24 -13.04 2.25
C TRP A 143 -10.35 -13.98 1.03
N LYS A 144 -9.21 -14.47 0.55
CA LYS A 144 -9.15 -15.35 -0.61
C LYS A 144 -9.80 -16.71 -0.36
N LEU A 145 -9.61 -17.27 0.83
CA LEU A 145 -10.23 -18.52 1.25
C LEU A 145 -11.73 -18.35 1.54
N ALA A 146 -12.12 -17.27 2.23
CA ALA A 146 -13.52 -17.02 2.59
C ALA A 146 -14.41 -16.71 1.37
N TYR A 147 -13.91 -15.93 0.40
CA TYR A 147 -14.69 -15.50 -0.77
C TYR A 147 -14.33 -16.25 -2.05
N GLY A 148 -13.41 -17.22 -1.99
CA GLY A 148 -12.97 -18.00 -3.17
C GLY A 148 -12.41 -17.14 -4.31
N SER A 149 -11.97 -15.91 -4.02
CA SER A 149 -11.57 -14.95 -5.05
C SER A 149 -10.30 -15.42 -5.77
N LYS A 150 -10.31 -15.36 -7.10
CA LYS A 150 -9.16 -15.71 -7.93
C LYS A 150 -8.40 -14.44 -8.31
N PHE A 151 -7.08 -14.53 -8.40
CA PHE A 151 -6.33 -13.44 -9.03
C PHE A 151 -6.82 -13.29 -10.46
N ALA A 152 -7.28 -12.07 -10.81
CA ALA A 152 -7.74 -11.77 -12.15
C ALA A 152 -6.62 -12.04 -13.16
N ARG A 153 -6.95 -12.74 -14.25
CA ARG A 153 -6.02 -12.94 -15.36
C ARG A 153 -5.78 -11.59 -16.02
N ALA A 154 -4.56 -11.36 -16.53
CA ALA A 154 -4.19 -10.06 -17.10
C ALA A 154 -5.16 -9.58 -18.21
N LYS A 155 -5.72 -10.51 -18.98
CA LYS A 155 -6.74 -10.22 -20.01
C LYS A 155 -8.09 -9.76 -19.45
N ASP A 156 -8.45 -10.21 -18.25
CA ASP A 156 -9.76 -9.98 -17.62
C ASP A 156 -9.71 -8.80 -16.61
N ILE A 157 -8.55 -8.12 -16.50
CA ILE A 157 -8.39 -6.94 -15.63
C ILE A 157 -9.11 -5.76 -16.28
N ASP A 158 -10.10 -5.21 -15.58
CA ASP A 158 -10.79 -4.00 -16.01
C ASP A 158 -9.89 -2.77 -15.86
N VAL A 159 -9.67 -2.07 -16.98
CA VAL A 159 -8.86 -0.85 -17.09
C VAL A 159 -9.69 0.36 -17.54
N TRP A 160 -11.00 0.19 -17.74
CA TRP A 160 -11.88 1.21 -18.32
C TRP A 160 -12.85 1.78 -17.29
N SER A 161 -13.38 0.95 -16.38
CA SER A 161 -14.32 1.44 -15.36
C SER A 161 -13.65 2.40 -14.38
N GLY A 162 -14.38 3.45 -13.99
CA GLY A 162 -13.93 4.43 -13.00
C GLY A 162 -12.87 5.42 -13.49
N ARG A 163 -12.59 5.50 -14.80
CA ARG A 163 -11.82 6.62 -15.36
C ARG A 163 -12.63 7.90 -15.20
N TRP A 164 -12.03 8.89 -14.55
CA TRP A 164 -12.54 10.26 -14.61
C TRP A 164 -12.38 10.72 -16.06
N GLU A 165 -13.47 11.11 -16.71
CA GLU A 165 -13.40 11.76 -18.02
C GLU A 165 -12.50 13.00 -17.85
N VAL A 166 -11.37 13.01 -18.54
CA VAL A 166 -10.54 14.20 -18.61
C VAL A 166 -11.31 15.15 -19.52
N GLU A 167 -11.95 16.16 -18.93
CA GLU A 167 -12.46 17.30 -19.70
C GLU A 167 -11.27 17.92 -20.43
N VAL A 168 -11.13 17.61 -21.72
CA VAL A 168 -10.15 18.26 -22.58
C VAL A 168 -10.67 19.68 -22.79
N PRO A 169 -9.94 20.73 -22.37
CA PRO A 169 -10.35 22.10 -22.66
C PRO A 169 -10.52 22.24 -24.17
N SER A 170 -11.70 22.68 -24.61
CA SER A 170 -12.15 22.73 -26.01
C SER A 170 -11.22 23.49 -26.97
N GLY A 171 -10.24 24.24 -26.46
CA GLY A 171 -9.20 24.90 -27.26
C GLY A 171 -8.05 24.03 -27.75
N GLN A 172 -7.88 22.79 -27.26
CA GLN A 172 -6.75 21.91 -27.65
C GLN A 172 -7.07 20.97 -28.83
N LEU A 173 -8.34 20.89 -29.25
CA LEU A 173 -8.75 20.06 -30.39
C LEU A 173 -8.39 20.71 -31.75
N SER A 174 -8.28 22.04 -31.81
CA SER A 174 -8.07 22.75 -33.09
C SER A 174 -6.62 22.75 -33.58
N GLU A 175 -5.61 22.60 -32.71
CA GLU A 175 -4.19 22.71 -33.12
C GLU A 175 -3.60 21.41 -33.64
N LYS A 176 -4.12 20.25 -33.22
CA LYS A 176 -3.57 18.94 -33.61
C LYS A 176 -4.18 18.36 -34.88
N ASP A 177 -5.35 18.81 -35.29
CA ASP A 177 -6.00 18.40 -36.55
C ASP A 177 -5.66 19.34 -37.72
N ALA A 178 -4.86 20.39 -37.48
CA ALA A 178 -4.44 21.38 -38.47
C ALA A 178 -2.97 21.27 -38.92
N ALA A 179 -2.26 20.20 -38.53
CA ALA A 179 -0.85 19.95 -38.86
C ALA A 179 -0.66 18.60 -39.55
#